data_AF-A0A380G1D6-F1
#
_entry.id   AF-A0A380G1D6-F1
#
_cell.length_a   1.000
_cell.length_b   1.000
_cell.length_c   1.000
_cell.angle_alpha   90.00
_cell.angle_beta   90.00
_cell.angle_gamma   90.00
#
_symmetry.space_group_name_H-M   'P 1'
#
loop_
_entity.id
_entity.type
_entity.pdbx_description
1 polymer ?
#
loop_
_entity_poly.entity_id
_entity_poly.type
_entity_poly.pdbx_seq_one_letter_code
_entity_poly.pdbx_strand_id
1 'polypeptide(L)'
;MIMLAGDIAKKIRKDLKEVLGYNRNHVSVTKHGENAVLVKVKDKEINKEEIKEFAKHYESVHQDEVTGEILSGGNTFVFVQ
;
A
#
# COMPACT_ATOMS: atom_id res chain seq x y z
N MET A 1 -3.59 -3.94 17.84
CA MET A 1 -2.43 -3.06 17.61
C MET A 1 -2.64 -2.38 16.28
N ILE A 2 -2.84 -1.05 16.26
CA ILE A 2 -2.99 -0.30 15.01
C ILE A 2 -1.60 -0.25 14.38
N MET A 3 -1.44 -0.80 13.17
CA MET A 3 -0.19 -0.67 12.42
C MET A 3 -0.13 0.73 11.80
N LEU A 4 0.98 1.44 12.00
CA LEU A 4 1.21 2.73 11.35
C LEU A 4 1.65 2.52 9.90
N ALA A 5 1.50 3.54 9.05
CA ALA A 5 1.96 3.48 7.65
C ALA A 5 3.44 3.08 7.51
N GLY A 6 4.27 3.39 8.51
CA GLY A 6 5.68 2.95 8.55
C GLY A 6 5.83 1.42 8.64
N ASP A 7 5.03 0.77 9.46
CA ASP A 7 5.06 -0.69 9.65
C ASP A 7 4.45 -1.39 8.45
N ILE A 8 3.36 -0.84 7.92
CA ILE A 8 2.72 -1.32 6.68
C ILE A 8 3.71 -1.22 5.51
N ALA A 9 4.40 -0.10 5.34
CA ALA A 9 5.43 0.05 4.32
C ALA A 9 6.58 -0.95 4.47
N LYS A 10 6.99 -1.30 5.70
CA LYS A 10 8.00 -2.36 5.93
C LYS A 10 7.46 -3.72 5.51
N LYS A 11 6.21 -4.02 5.87
CA LYS A 11 5.56 -5.29 5.52
C LYS A 11 5.39 -5.44 4.01
N ILE A 12 4.89 -4.43 3.31
CA ILE A 12 4.77 -4.45 1.84
C ILE A 12 6.12 -4.70 1.18
N ARG A 13 7.22 -4.04 1.62
CA ARG A 13 8.55 -4.29 1.04
C ARG A 13 9.03 -5.73 1.25
N LYS A 14 8.76 -6.31 2.42
CA LYS A 14 9.11 -7.70 2.72
C LYS A 14 8.33 -8.64 1.81
N ASP A 15 7.01 -8.48 1.77
CA ASP A 15 6.11 -9.39 1.07
C ASP A 15 6.25 -9.24 -0.45
N LEU A 16 6.50 -8.04 -1.00
CA LEU A 16 6.84 -7.84 -2.44
C LEU A 16 8.07 -8.66 -2.85
N LYS A 17 9.09 -8.70 -1.98
CA LYS A 17 10.32 -9.44 -2.25
C LYS A 17 10.11 -10.95 -2.13
N GLU A 18 9.38 -11.39 -1.12
CA GLU A 18 9.17 -12.82 -0.82
C GLU A 18 8.15 -13.48 -1.75
N VAL A 19 7.10 -12.76 -2.14
CA VAL A 19 5.99 -13.30 -2.95
C VAL A 19 6.18 -13.05 -4.44
N LEU A 20 6.56 -11.82 -4.81
CA LEU A 20 6.66 -11.41 -6.23
C LEU A 20 8.11 -11.24 -6.72
N GLY A 21 9.11 -11.40 -5.84
CA GLY A 21 10.52 -11.26 -6.19
C GLY A 21 10.99 -9.81 -6.43
N TYR A 22 10.13 -8.81 -6.23
CA TYR A 22 10.46 -7.41 -6.50
C TYR A 22 11.21 -6.75 -5.35
N ASN A 23 12.20 -5.92 -5.68
CA ASN A 23 13.05 -5.20 -4.72
C ASN A 23 12.99 -3.68 -4.92
N ARG A 24 13.81 -2.92 -4.18
CA ARG A 24 13.82 -1.44 -4.24
C ARG A 24 14.11 -0.83 -5.62
N ASN A 25 14.77 -1.57 -6.51
CA ASN A 25 15.10 -1.14 -7.87
C ASN A 25 13.85 -1.22 -8.76
N HIS A 26 13.00 -2.21 -8.50
CA HIS A 26 11.75 -2.51 -9.19
C HIS A 26 10.60 -1.62 -8.68
N VAL A 27 10.41 -1.59 -7.36
CA VAL A 27 9.29 -0.91 -6.70
C VAL A 27 9.78 -0.16 -5.46
N SER A 28 9.44 1.13 -5.36
CA SER A 28 9.66 1.93 -4.17
C SER A 28 8.41 2.00 -3.32
N VAL A 29 8.52 1.65 -2.06
CA VAL A 29 7.44 1.79 -1.08
C VAL A 29 7.87 2.82 -0.04
N THR A 30 7.05 3.82 0.23
CA THR A 30 7.35 4.92 1.15
C THR A 30 6.11 5.29 1.96
N LYS A 31 6.27 5.58 3.24
CA LYS A 31 5.18 6.15 4.04
C LYS A 31 4.96 7.61 3.65
N HIS A 32 3.72 8.06 3.73
CA HIS A 32 3.31 9.45 3.58
C HIS A 32 2.39 9.80 4.76
N GLY A 33 2.85 10.69 5.63
CA GLY A 33 2.19 10.93 6.93
C GLY A 33 2.15 9.68 7.82
N GLU A 34 1.08 9.56 8.61
CA GLU A 34 0.85 8.45 9.56
C GLU A 34 0.03 7.30 8.97
N ASN A 35 -0.82 7.61 7.98
CA ASN A 35 -1.92 6.75 7.52
C ASN A 35 -1.88 6.44 6.02
N ALA A 36 -0.84 6.86 5.29
CA ALA A 36 -0.75 6.57 3.86
C ALA A 36 0.58 5.93 3.47
N VAL A 37 0.52 5.03 2.50
CA VAL A 37 1.68 4.42 1.86
C VAL A 37 1.62 4.67 0.37
N LEU A 38 2.73 5.16 -0.19
CA LEU A 38 2.94 5.30 -1.62
C LEU A 38 3.81 4.16 -2.13
N VAL A 39 3.31 3.44 -3.12
CA VAL A 39 3.98 2.39 -3.87
C VAL A 39 4.22 2.91 -5.28
N LYS A 40 5.47 3.02 -5.70
CA LYS A 40 5.86 3.54 -7.01
C LYS A 40 6.60 2.45 -7.79
N VAL A 41 6.04 2.05 -8.92
CA VAL A 41 6.70 1.16 -9.87
C VAL A 41 7.76 1.97 -10.63
N LYS A 42 9.01 1.49 -10.59
CA LYS A 42 10.15 2.15 -11.25
C LYS A 42 10.50 1.49 -12.57
N ASP A 43 10.38 0.17 -12.61
CA ASP A 43 10.70 -0.63 -13.77
C ASP A 43 9.48 -0.74 -14.69
N LYS A 44 9.67 -0.46 -15.98
CA LYS A 44 8.59 -0.45 -16.98
C LYS A 44 8.18 -1.85 -17.41
N GLU A 45 8.99 -2.86 -17.13
CA GLU A 45 8.69 -4.25 -17.47
C GLU A 45 7.77 -4.92 -16.45
N ILE A 46 7.55 -4.29 -15.29
CA ILE A 46 6.68 -4.82 -14.24
C ILE A 46 5.22 -4.56 -14.57
N ASN A 47 4.39 -5.59 -14.40
CA ASN A 47 2.96 -5.45 -14.49
C ASN A 47 2.42 -4.59 -13.33
N LYS A 48 2.09 -3.33 -13.65
CA LYS A 48 1.59 -2.38 -12.66
C LYS A 48 0.27 -2.81 -12.02
N GLU A 49 -0.61 -3.54 -12.74
CA GLU A 49 -1.86 -4.02 -12.16
C GLU A 49 -1.63 -5.14 -11.15
N GLU A 50 -0.65 -6.02 -11.36
CA GLU A 50 -0.24 -7.01 -10.36
C GLU A 50 0.23 -6.34 -9.06
N ILE A 51 1.09 -5.31 -9.17
CA ILE A 51 1.54 -4.54 -8.00
C ILE A 51 0.37 -3.84 -7.31
N LYS A 52 -0.61 -3.37 -8.08
CA LYS A 52 -1.77 -2.64 -7.56
C LYS A 52 -2.71 -3.56 -6.79
N GLU A 53 -3.05 -4.71 -7.35
CA GLU A 53 -3.84 -5.75 -6.66
C GLU A 53 -3.13 -6.20 -5.38
N PHE A 54 -1.83 -6.52 -5.49
CA PHE A 54 -1.02 -6.91 -4.34
C PHE A 54 -1.01 -5.85 -3.22
N ALA A 55 -0.75 -4.59 -3.57
CA ALA A 55 -0.61 -3.52 -2.60
C ALA A 55 -1.96 -3.10 -1.98
N LYS A 56 -3.07 -3.23 -2.71
CA LYS A 56 -4.41 -2.89 -2.22
C LYS A 56 -4.88 -3.79 -1.07
N HIS A 57 -4.32 -5.00 -0.91
CA HIS A 57 -4.61 -5.86 0.25
C HIS A 57 -4.17 -5.26 1.61
N TYR A 58 -3.30 -4.25 1.60
CA TYR A 58 -2.85 -3.55 2.80
C TYR A 58 -3.66 -2.27 3.07
N GLU A 59 -4.58 -1.93 2.19
CA GLU A 59 -5.49 -0.80 2.37
C GLU A 59 -6.61 -1.18 3.35
N SER A 60 -6.93 -0.27 4.25
CA SER A 60 -8.01 -0.44 5.21
C SER A 60 -8.74 0.89 5.33
N VAL A 61 -9.90 1.01 4.67
CA VAL A 61 -10.71 2.22 4.65
C VAL A 61 -12.09 1.86 5.17
N HIS A 62 -12.50 2.52 6.24
CA HIS A 62 -13.84 2.39 6.80
C HIS A 62 -14.74 3.41 6.12
N GLN A 63 -15.86 2.94 5.61
CA GLN A 63 -16.86 3.75 4.93
C GLN A 63 -18.21 3.52 5.58
N ASP A 64 -19.03 4.56 5.66
CA ASP A 64 -20.43 4.43 6.03
C ASP A 64 -21.18 3.65 4.96
N GLU A 65 -21.96 2.65 5.35
CA GLU A 65 -22.65 1.76 4.42
C GLU A 65 -23.82 2.43 3.69
N VAL A 66 -24.35 3.54 4.23
CA VAL A 66 -25.51 4.25 3.68
C VAL A 66 -25.08 5.40 2.78
N THR A 67 -24.12 6.21 3.21
CA THR A 67 -23.67 7.41 2.50
C THR A 67 -22.42 7.19 1.65
N GLY A 68 -21.63 6.16 1.95
CA GLY A 68 -20.32 5.92 1.33
C GLY A 68 -19.23 6.89 1.83
N GLU A 69 -19.51 7.69 2.85
CA GLU A 69 -18.54 8.63 3.42
C GLU A 69 -17.41 7.87 4.13
N ILE A 70 -16.17 8.29 3.91
CA ILE A 70 -15.02 7.73 4.63
C ILE A 70 -15.08 8.18 6.09
N LEU A 71 -15.17 7.21 7.00
CA LEU A 71 -15.23 7.46 8.44
C LEU A 71 -13.89 8.00 8.95
N SER A 72 -13.93 8.86 9.97
CA SER A 72 -12.72 9.47 10.52
C SER A 72 -11.90 8.50 11.37
N GLY A 73 -10.59 8.51 11.18
CA GLY A 73 -9.63 7.79 12.03
C GLY A 73 -9.45 6.32 11.66
N GLY A 74 -8.27 5.77 11.96
CA GLY A 74 -7.96 4.34 11.76
C GLY A 74 -7.79 3.88 10.31
N ASN A 75 -8.04 4.73 9.32
CA ASN A 75 -7.85 4.37 7.92
C ASN A 75 -6.36 4.29 7.55
N THR A 76 -6.03 3.34 6.68
CA THR A 76 -4.78 3.26 5.95
C THR A 76 -5.06 3.32 4.46
N PHE A 77 -4.44 4.27 3.76
CA PHE A 77 -4.55 4.43 2.31
C PHE A 77 -3.31 3.90 1.61
N VAL A 78 -3.49 3.16 0.52
CA VAL A 78 -2.38 2.70 -0.33
C VAL A 78 -2.54 3.27 -1.74
N PHE A 79 -1.56 4.07 -2.14
CA PHE A 79 -1.51 4.70 -3.45
C PHE A 79 -0.46 4.01 -4.32
N VAL A 80 -0.82 3.63 -5.55
CA VAL A 80 0.06 2.93 -6.48
C VAL A 80 0.27 3.79 -7.73
N GLN A 81 1.52 4.17 -8.01
CA GLN A 81 1.94 5.04 -9.12
C GLN A 81 2.86 4.31 -10.10
#